data_AF-A0A1C0UVT3-F1
#
_entry.id   AF-A0A1C0UVT3-F1
#
_cell.length_a   1.000
_cell.length_b   1.000
_cell.length_c   1.000
_cell.angle_alpha   90.00
_cell.angle_beta   90.00
_cell.angle_gamma   90.00
#
_symmetry.space_group_name_H-M   'P 1'
#
loop_
_entity.id
_entity.type
_entity.pdbx_description
1 polymer ?
#
loop_
_entity_poly.entity_id
_entity_poly.type
_entity_poly.pdbx_seq_one_letter_code
_entity_poly.pdbx_strand_id
1 'polypeptide(L)'
;MTLNIFIDYKLINDLQWHIVEMSPEEYFDTSLLDEGEQLGWNSIPEYNHAIEYLNIDQSLVSNTRIRIQDSESLKSLTITTTFWNNGQDFIIERIDNALDTTKYVMITQTKLQEDPTIWEIMRFKKNSDVLEIEFHTFIRENKDGSQTEKKIFPKEI
;
A
#
# COMPACT_ATOMS: atom_id res chain seq x y z
N MET A 1 -13.82 15.94 14.04
CA MET A 1 -13.41 14.67 13.40
C MET A 1 -12.10 14.24 14.06
N THR A 2 -12.01 12.99 14.51
CA THR A 2 -10.94 12.42 15.37
C THR A 2 -9.88 11.66 14.57
N LEU A 3 -9.94 11.77 13.24
CA LEU A 3 -9.03 11.15 12.30
C LEU A 3 -7.90 12.11 11.94
N ASN A 4 -6.66 11.71 12.22
CA ASN A 4 -5.47 12.40 11.75
C ASN A 4 -4.82 11.56 10.65
N ILE A 5 -4.63 12.15 9.47
CA ILE A 5 -4.07 11.47 8.30
C ILE A 5 -2.81 12.21 7.87
N PHE A 6 -1.73 11.45 7.68
CA PHE A 6 -0.47 11.98 7.19
C PHE A 6 0.07 11.10 6.08
N ILE A 7 0.64 11.74 5.06
CA ILE A 7 1.48 11.09 4.07
C ILE A 7 2.90 11.62 4.24
N ASP A 8 3.79 10.74 4.68
CA ASP A 8 5.22 11.03 4.69
C ASP A 8 5.85 10.50 3.39
N TYR A 9 6.84 11.20 2.85
CA TYR A 9 7.62 10.70 1.72
C TYR A 9 9.10 11.05 1.84
N LYS A 10 9.92 10.27 1.14
CA LYS A 10 11.38 10.46 1.09
C LYS A 10 11.86 10.32 -0.35
N LEU A 11 12.60 11.32 -0.82
CA LEU A 11 13.25 11.29 -2.13
C LEU A 11 14.55 10.47 -2.06
N ILE A 12 14.99 9.89 -3.18
CA ILE A 12 16.16 9.00 -3.26
C ILE A 12 17.44 9.61 -2.66
N ASN A 13 17.63 10.93 -2.81
CA ASN A 13 18.82 11.63 -2.34
C ASN A 13 18.60 12.41 -1.04
N ASP A 14 17.42 12.32 -0.44
CA ASP A 14 17.11 13.02 0.79
C ASP A 14 17.49 12.18 2.01
N LEU A 15 17.95 12.85 3.06
CA LEU A 15 18.17 12.21 4.35
C LEU A 15 16.91 12.26 5.24
N GLN A 16 16.02 13.20 4.96
CA GLN A 16 14.86 13.52 5.81
C GLN A 16 13.56 13.09 5.13
N TRP A 17 12.54 12.88 5.97
CA TRP A 17 11.17 12.68 5.53
C TRP A 17 10.47 14.02 5.39
N HIS A 18 9.74 14.19 4.30
CA HIS A 18 8.74 15.24 4.14
C HIS A 18 7.40 14.72 4.64
N ILE A 19 6.58 15.60 5.21
CA ILE A 19 5.29 15.24 5.81
C ILE A 19 4.21 16.14 5.21
N VAL A 20 3.13 15.52 4.75
CA VAL A 20 1.89 16.18 4.31
C VAL A 20 0.79 15.73 5.26
N GLU A 21 0.14 16.69 5.91
CA GLU A 21 -1.09 16.45 6.66
C GLU A 21 -2.28 16.59 5.71
N MET A 22 -3.24 15.67 5.81
CA MET A 22 -4.43 15.65 4.95
C MET A 22 -5.69 15.63 5.80
N SER A 23 -6.74 16.28 5.30
CA SER A 23 -8.08 16.09 5.85
C SER A 23 -8.65 14.72 5.42
N PRO A 24 -9.58 14.13 6.19
CA PRO A 24 -10.25 12.90 5.77
C PRO A 24 -10.96 12.99 4.42
N GLU A 25 -11.50 14.15 4.07
CA GLU A 25 -12.17 14.40 2.79
C GLU A 25 -11.18 14.50 1.60
N GLU A 26 -9.90 14.79 1.86
CA GLU A 26 -8.85 14.78 0.82
C GLU A 26 -8.29 13.38 0.57
N TYR A 27 -8.41 12.48 1.56
CA TYR A 27 -7.83 11.14 1.51
C TYR A 27 -8.83 10.05 1.12
N PHE A 28 -10.07 10.12 1.61
CA PHE A 28 -11.08 9.10 1.37
C PHE A 28 -12.00 9.45 0.20
N ASP A 29 -12.46 8.42 -0.51
CA ASP A 29 -13.48 8.57 -1.55
C ASP A 29 -14.83 8.85 -0.89
N THR A 30 -15.21 10.12 -0.88
CA THR A 30 -16.49 10.56 -0.30
C THR A 30 -17.69 10.28 -1.20
N SER A 31 -17.48 9.92 -2.47
CA SER A 31 -18.56 9.61 -3.41
C SER A 31 -19.24 8.28 -3.10
N LEU A 32 -18.58 7.43 -2.32
CA LEU A 32 -19.05 6.11 -1.91
C LEU A 32 -19.74 6.12 -0.53
N LEU A 33 -19.86 7.28 0.12
CA LEU A 33 -20.52 7.39 1.43
C LEU A 33 -22.04 7.42 1.27
N ASP A 34 -22.71 6.56 2.03
CA ASP A 34 -24.16 6.61 2.15
C ASP A 34 -24.63 7.83 2.96
N GLU A 35 -25.89 8.24 2.77
CA GLU A 35 -26.45 9.39 3.47
C GLU A 35 -26.42 9.18 5.00
N GLY A 36 -25.65 10.02 5.70
CA GLY A 36 -25.48 9.95 7.16
C GLY A 36 -24.34 9.04 7.63
N GLU A 37 -23.63 8.36 6.72
CA GLU A 37 -22.40 7.65 7.04
C GLU A 37 -21.27 8.63 7.36
N GLN A 38 -20.44 8.27 8.35
CA GLN A 38 -19.27 9.06 8.73
C GLN A 38 -18.00 8.35 8.32
N LEU A 39 -17.01 9.14 7.90
CA LEU A 39 -15.67 8.63 7.61
C LEU A 39 -15.05 7.99 8.86
N GLY A 40 -14.53 6.78 8.68
CA GLY A 40 -13.76 6.03 9.67
C GLY A 40 -12.36 5.74 9.17
N TRP A 41 -11.47 5.28 10.06
CA TRP A 41 -10.09 4.93 9.71
C TRP A 41 -9.97 3.84 8.62
N ASN A 42 -11.03 3.06 8.43
CA ASN A 42 -11.14 1.97 7.46
C ASN A 42 -12.06 2.28 6.28
N SER A 43 -12.43 3.56 6.09
CA SER A 43 -13.12 4.00 4.88
C SER A 43 -12.24 3.78 3.64
N ILE A 44 -12.86 3.81 2.45
CA ILE A 44 -12.19 3.52 1.18
C ILE A 44 -11.35 4.74 0.80
N PRO A 45 -10.03 4.60 0.59
CA PRO A 45 -9.19 5.70 0.13
C PRO A 45 -9.51 6.06 -1.32
N GLU A 46 -9.33 7.33 -1.70
CA GLU A 46 -9.49 7.81 -3.09
C GLU A 46 -8.50 7.11 -4.03
N TYR A 47 -7.24 7.00 -3.59
CA TYR A 47 -6.17 6.31 -4.30
C TYR A 47 -5.55 5.18 -3.47
N ASN A 48 -5.05 4.15 -4.16
CA ASN A 48 -4.48 2.95 -3.52
C ASN A 48 -3.06 3.18 -3.00
N HIS A 49 -2.29 4.05 -3.65
CA HIS A 49 -0.90 4.32 -3.32
C HIS A 49 -0.72 5.77 -2.85
N ALA A 50 0.12 5.95 -1.83
CA ALA A 50 0.44 7.25 -1.26
C ALA A 50 0.96 8.25 -2.31
N ILE A 51 1.72 7.76 -3.30
CA ILE A 51 2.30 8.57 -4.36
C ILE A 51 1.24 9.23 -5.24
N GLU A 52 0.05 8.66 -5.37
CA GLU A 52 -1.03 9.23 -6.19
C GLU A 52 -1.60 10.52 -5.59
N TYR A 53 -1.49 10.69 -4.27
CA TYR A 53 -1.81 11.94 -3.58
C TYR A 53 -0.69 12.99 -3.67
N LEU A 54 0.53 12.55 -3.96
CA LEU A 54 1.71 13.39 -4.01
C LEU A 54 1.96 13.76 -5.47
N ASN A 55 1.84 15.04 -5.84
CA ASN A 55 2.15 15.50 -7.19
C ASN A 55 3.69 15.47 -7.47
N ILE A 56 4.28 14.28 -7.42
CA ILE A 56 5.71 13.97 -7.45
C ILE A 56 5.92 12.78 -8.38
N ASP A 57 6.99 12.84 -9.19
CA ASP A 57 7.40 11.71 -10.01
C ASP A 57 7.87 10.54 -9.13
N GLN A 58 7.17 9.41 -9.23
CA GLN A 58 7.47 8.18 -8.48
C GLN A 58 8.91 7.71 -8.65
N SER A 59 9.54 7.96 -9.81
CA SER A 59 10.93 7.57 -10.06
C SER A 59 11.95 8.28 -9.17
N LEU A 60 11.55 9.37 -8.51
CA LEU A 60 12.38 10.15 -7.60
C LEU A 60 12.20 9.77 -6.12
N VAL A 61 11.21 8.94 -5.81
CA VAL A 61 10.79 8.61 -4.44
C VAL A 61 11.38 7.27 -4.03
N SER A 62 12.03 7.23 -2.87
CA SER A 62 12.51 5.97 -2.28
C SER A 62 11.45 5.33 -1.38
N ASN A 63 10.69 6.16 -0.66
CA ASN A 63 9.70 5.67 0.28
C ASN A 63 8.50 6.61 0.40
N THR A 64 7.34 6.02 0.68
CA THR A 64 6.16 6.73 1.18
C THR A 64 5.64 6.04 2.42
N ARG A 65 4.92 6.76 3.29
CA ARG A 65 4.27 6.21 4.47
C ARG A 65 2.97 6.94 4.75
N ILE A 66 1.85 6.25 4.62
CA ILE A 66 0.54 6.72 5.08
C ILE A 66 0.41 6.38 6.57
N ARG A 67 -0.03 7.34 7.37
CA ARG A 67 -0.36 7.17 8.80
C ARG A 67 -1.77 7.69 9.05
N ILE A 68 -2.67 6.82 9.46
CA ILE A 68 -4.02 7.18 9.91
C ILE A 68 -4.12 6.86 11.40
N GLN A 69 -4.61 7.82 12.18
CA GLN A 69 -4.86 7.64 13.60
C GLN A 69 -6.31 8.03 13.90
N ASP A 70 -7.06 7.13 14.52
CA ASP A 70 -8.39 7.38 15.04
C ASP A 70 -8.32 7.40 16.56
N SER A 71 -8.40 8.60 17.13
CA SER A 71 -8.33 8.76 18.59
C SER A 71 -9.57 8.28 19.32
N GLU A 72 -10.72 8.16 18.63
CA GLU A 72 -11.97 7.71 19.25
C GLU A 72 -11.98 6.19 19.39
N SER A 73 -11.61 5.47 18.33
CA SER A 73 -11.56 4.00 18.37
C SER A 73 -10.21 3.44 18.85
N LEU A 74 -9.24 4.31 19.15
CA LEU A 74 -7.86 3.96 19.54
C LEU A 74 -7.20 3.02 18.53
N LYS A 75 -7.39 3.30 17.24
CA LYS A 75 -6.85 2.53 16.13
C LYS A 75 -5.84 3.34 15.33
N SER A 76 -4.89 2.64 14.73
CA SER A 76 -3.99 3.25 13.76
C SER A 76 -3.72 2.32 12.59
N LEU A 77 -3.49 2.93 11.43
CA LEU A 77 -3.08 2.27 10.21
C LEU A 77 -1.77 2.92 9.75
N THR A 78 -0.78 2.09 9.43
CA THR A 78 0.44 2.54 8.75
C THR A 78 0.63 1.73 7.50
N ILE A 79 0.79 2.40 6.35
CA ILE A 79 1.13 1.76 5.07
C ILE A 79 2.43 2.37 4.60
N THR A 80 3.52 1.60 4.64
CA THR A 80 4.83 2.02 4.13
C THR A 80 5.04 1.39 2.77
N THR A 81 5.48 2.17 1.80
CA THR A 81 5.92 1.67 0.50
C THR A 81 7.38 2.00 0.32
N THR A 82 8.18 1.01 -0.08
CA THR A 82 9.58 1.19 -0.47
C THR A 82 9.70 0.90 -1.94
N PHE A 83 10.27 1.83 -2.68
CA PHE A 83 10.42 1.76 -4.13
C PHE A 83 11.88 1.53 -4.53
N TRP A 84 12.08 0.79 -5.60
CA TRP A 84 13.36 0.72 -6.31
C TRP A 84 13.10 0.56 -7.81
N ASN A 85 14.17 0.43 -8.60
CA ASN A 85 14.07 0.31 -10.06
C ASN A 85 13.22 1.44 -10.69
N ASN A 86 13.56 2.69 -10.35
CA ASN A 86 12.84 3.89 -10.79
C ASN A 86 11.34 3.87 -10.46
N GLY A 87 10.97 3.28 -9.33
CA GLY A 87 9.60 3.20 -8.87
C GLY A 87 8.81 2.00 -9.41
N GLN A 88 9.34 1.25 -10.37
CA GLN A 88 8.61 0.12 -10.96
C GLN A 88 8.41 -1.02 -9.98
N ASP A 89 9.40 -1.25 -9.12
CA ASP A 89 9.38 -2.31 -8.14
C ASP A 89 9.13 -1.72 -6.76
N PHE A 90 8.35 -2.42 -5.95
CA PHE A 90 8.04 -1.96 -4.61
C PHE A 90 7.70 -3.08 -3.63
N ILE A 91 7.87 -2.75 -2.33
CA ILE A 91 7.31 -3.48 -1.20
C ILE A 91 6.34 -2.55 -0.49
N ILE A 92 5.15 -3.04 -0.21
CA ILE A 92 4.16 -2.39 0.66
C ILE A 92 4.10 -3.18 1.97
N GLU A 93 4.28 -2.50 3.09
CA GLU A 93 4.04 -3.03 4.43
C GLU A 93 2.86 -2.28 5.05
N ARG A 94 1.80 -3.02 5.38
CA ARG A 94 0.61 -2.49 6.03
C ARG A 94 0.50 -3.06 7.44
N ILE A 95 0.38 -2.16 8.41
CA ILE A 95 0.22 -2.48 9.82
C ILE A 95 -1.04 -1.81 10.34
N ASP A 96 -2.00 -2.62 10.78
CA ASP A 96 -3.24 -2.15 11.39
C ASP A 96 -3.15 -2.48 12.89
N ASN A 97 -3.13 -1.46 13.74
CA ASN A 97 -3.11 -1.62 15.19
C ASN A 97 -4.47 -1.26 15.79
N ALA A 98 -4.94 -2.11 16.69
CA ALA A 98 -6.05 -1.87 17.61
C ALA A 98 -5.62 -2.35 19.01
N LEU A 99 -6.40 -2.01 20.04
CA LEU A 99 -6.12 -2.29 21.46
C LEU A 99 -5.45 -3.66 21.74
N ASP A 100 -6.00 -4.75 21.19
CA ASP A 100 -5.54 -6.11 21.47
C ASP A 100 -5.06 -6.88 20.22
N THR A 101 -4.98 -6.22 19.06
CA THR A 101 -4.64 -6.91 17.81
C THR A 101 -3.78 -6.04 16.90
N THR A 102 -2.75 -6.65 16.33
CA THR A 102 -1.96 -6.07 15.25
C THR A 102 -2.07 -6.98 14.04
N LYS A 103 -2.52 -6.44 12.91
CA LYS A 103 -2.46 -7.14 11.62
C LYS A 103 -1.29 -6.60 10.83
N TYR A 104 -0.54 -7.50 10.21
CA TYR A 104 0.56 -7.15 9.33
C TYR A 104 0.40 -7.86 8.00
N VAL A 105 0.50 -7.08 6.92
CA VAL A 105 0.50 -7.56 5.53
C VAL A 105 1.72 -6.97 4.84
N MET A 106 2.43 -7.79 4.08
CA MET A 106 3.48 -7.34 3.16
C MET A 106 3.09 -7.75 1.74
N ILE A 107 3.21 -6.84 0.77
CA ILE A 107 3.04 -7.14 -0.65
C ILE A 107 4.32 -6.73 -1.36
N THR A 108 4.87 -7.61 -2.19
CA THR A 108 6.02 -7.30 -3.04
C THR A 108 5.58 -7.37 -4.49
N GLN A 109 6.01 -6.39 -5.28
CA GLN A 109 5.83 -6.38 -6.74
C GLN A 109 7.19 -6.09 -7.38
N THR A 110 7.63 -6.99 -8.26
CA THR A 110 8.91 -6.88 -8.94
C THR A 110 8.74 -7.11 -10.42
N LYS A 111 9.31 -6.25 -11.25
CA LYS A 111 9.42 -6.45 -12.69
C LYS A 111 10.58 -7.39 -13.00
N LEU A 112 10.27 -8.55 -13.54
CA LEU A 112 11.26 -9.57 -13.88
C LEU A 112 11.81 -9.42 -15.31
N GLN A 113 10.99 -8.89 -16.21
CA GLN A 113 11.31 -8.79 -17.63
C GLN A 113 10.52 -7.64 -18.29
N GLU A 114 11.11 -7.02 -19.32
CA GLU A 114 10.53 -5.91 -20.10
C GLU A 114 9.78 -6.36 -21.36
N ASP A 115 10.31 -7.33 -22.12
CA ASP A 115 9.67 -7.84 -23.34
C ASP A 115 9.73 -9.37 -23.42
N PRO A 116 8.59 -10.08 -23.21
CA PRO A 116 7.33 -9.54 -22.71
C PRO A 116 7.47 -8.99 -21.28
N THR A 117 6.63 -8.04 -20.89
CA THR A 117 6.57 -7.58 -19.50
C THR A 117 6.15 -8.74 -18.61
N ILE A 118 6.94 -9.03 -17.58
CA ILE A 118 6.60 -10.03 -16.56
C ILE A 118 6.78 -9.40 -15.19
N TRP A 119 5.74 -9.51 -14.38
CA TRP A 119 5.71 -9.10 -12.98
C TRP A 119 5.63 -10.33 -12.09
N GLU A 120 6.35 -10.31 -10.98
CA GLU A 120 6.13 -11.20 -9.83
C GLU A 120 5.44 -10.42 -8.73
N ILE A 121 4.35 -10.98 -8.20
CA ILE A 121 3.61 -10.41 -7.08
C ILE A 121 3.50 -11.46 -5.99
N MET A 122 3.92 -11.09 -4.78
CA MET A 122 3.78 -11.93 -3.59
C MET A 122 3.07 -11.14 -2.50
N ARG A 123 2.21 -11.83 -1.74
CA ARG A 123 1.56 -11.29 -0.55
C ARG A 123 1.85 -12.21 0.62
N PHE A 124 2.24 -11.60 1.72
CA PHE A 124 2.50 -12.25 2.98
C PHE A 124 1.58 -11.67 4.04
N LYS A 125 1.19 -12.52 4.99
CA LYS A 125 0.54 -12.11 6.22
C LYS A 125 1.41 -12.55 7.38
N LYS A 126 1.46 -11.77 8.45
CA LYS A 126 2.07 -12.23 9.70
C LYS A 126 1.03 -12.99 10.50
N ASN A 127 1.32 -14.25 10.82
CA ASN A 127 0.54 -15.06 11.73
C ASN A 127 1.39 -15.31 12.98
N SER A 128 0.96 -14.76 14.12
CA SER A 128 1.81 -14.66 15.32
C SER A 128 3.15 -13.98 14.99
N ASP A 129 4.27 -14.69 15.07
CA ASP A 129 5.62 -14.17 14.75
C ASP A 129 6.22 -14.70 13.45
N VAL A 130 5.42 -15.39 12.62
CA VAL A 130 5.88 -15.99 11.37
C VAL A 130 5.22 -15.29 10.18
N LEU A 131 6.02 -14.97 9.17
CA LEU A 131 5.50 -14.53 7.87
C LEU A 131 5.08 -15.75 7.05
N GLU A 132 3.81 -15.78 6.67
CA GLU A 132 3.23 -16.82 5.82
C GLU A 132 2.90 -16.22 4.46
N ILE A 133 3.21 -16.96 3.40
CA ILE A 133 2.84 -16.57 2.04
C ILE A 133 1.35 -16.86 1.81
N GLU A 134 0.59 -15.82 1.50
CA GLU A 134 -0.85 -15.89 1.24
C GLU A 134 -1.14 -15.98 -0.26
N PHE A 135 -0.29 -15.36 -1.09
CA PHE A 135 -0.45 -15.32 -2.54
C PHE A 135 0.90 -15.17 -3.22
N HIS A 136 1.08 -15.86 -4.34
CA HIS A 136 2.26 -15.74 -5.21
C HIS A 136 1.82 -15.96 -6.65
N THR A 137 2.13 -15.01 -7.51
CA THR A 137 1.75 -15.09 -8.92
C THR A 137 2.76 -14.42 -9.81
N PHE A 138 2.75 -14.83 -11.08
CA PHE A 138 3.40 -14.12 -12.17
C PHE A 138 2.34 -13.55 -13.10
N ILE A 139 2.41 -12.26 -13.40
CA ILE A 139 1.57 -11.59 -14.40
C ILE A 139 2.42 -11.33 -15.63
N ARG A 140 1.98 -11.82 -16.79
CA ARG A 140 2.60 -11.53 -18.09
C ARG A 140 1.68 -10.63 -18.90
N GLU A 141 2.23 -9.54 -19.43
CA GLU A 141 1.55 -8.71 -20.42
C GLU A 141 1.75 -9.28 -21.82
N ASN A 142 0.65 -9.44 -22.55
CA ASN A 142 0.64 -9.89 -23.92
C ASN A 142 0.67 -8.70 -24.88
N LYS A 143 1.09 -8.95 -26.13
CA LYS A 143 1.19 -7.91 -27.16
C LYS A 143 -0.14 -7.26 -27.54
N ASP A 144 -1.25 -7.94 -27.26
CA ASP A 144 -2.60 -7.44 -27.49
C ASP A 144 -3.14 -6.60 -26.32
N GLY A 145 -2.32 -6.35 -25.28
CA GLY A 145 -2.69 -5.64 -24.06
C GLY A 145 -3.40 -6.51 -23.02
N SER A 146 -3.67 -7.80 -23.32
CA SER A 146 -4.21 -8.73 -22.32
C SER A 146 -3.15 -9.15 -21.30
N GLN A 147 -3.60 -9.64 -20.15
CA GLN A 147 -2.72 -10.19 -19.12
C GLN A 147 -2.97 -11.67 -18.91
N THR A 148 -1.91 -12.44 -18.65
CA THR A 148 -1.99 -13.84 -18.24
C THR A 148 -1.41 -14.00 -16.85
N GLU A 149 -2.15 -14.70 -15.98
CA GLU A 149 -1.75 -14.97 -14.61
C GLU A 149 -1.29 -16.43 -14.45
N LYS A 150 -0.15 -16.62 -13.77
CA LYS A 150 0.31 -17.94 -13.31
C LYS A 150 0.51 -17.92 -11.80
N LYS A 151 -0.46 -18.47 -11.07
CA LYS A 151 -0.38 -18.65 -9.61
C LYS A 151 0.60 -19.75 -9.25
N ILE A 152 1.43 -19.49 -8.25
CA ILE A 152 2.28 -20.47 -7.59
C ILE A 152 1.67 -20.73 -6.22
N PHE A 153 0.95 -21.84 -6.08
CA PHE A 153 0.44 -22.19 -4.76
C PHE A 153 1.62 -22.69 -3.91
N PRO A 154 1.83 -22.15 -2.70
CA PRO A 154 2.49 -22.96 -1.68
C PRO A 154 1.65 -24.24 -1.58
N LYS A 155 2.27 -25.42 -1.72
CA LYS A 155 1.55 -26.68 -1.51
C LYS A 155 0.79 -26.57 -0.20
N GLU A 156 -0.49 -26.93 -0.19
CA GLU A 156 -1.21 -27.22 1.05
C GLU A 156 -0.32 -28.19 1.85
N ILE A 157 0.11 -27.76 3.05
CA ILE A 157 0.82 -28.61 4.01
C ILE A 157 -0.23 -29.38 4.80
#